data_AF-A0A7Y1U382-F1
#
_entry.id   AF-A0A7Y1U382-F1
#
_cell.length_a   1.000
_cell.length_b   1.000
_cell.length_c   1.000
_cell.angle_alpha   90.00
_cell.angle_beta   90.00
_cell.angle_gamma   90.00
#
_symmetry.space_group_name_H-M   'P 1'
#
loop_
_entity.id
_entity.type
_entity.pdbx_description
1 polymer ?
#
loop_
_entity_poly.entity_id
_entity_poly.type
_entity_poly.pdbx_seq_one_letter_code
_entity_poly.pdbx_strand_id
1 'polypeptide(L)'
;MDVDQYLQRIGYAGPTEPSLETLAALQYAHLTTVPFENLDVVHGVAEMRTSLDWSVPKVVERGRGGWCFELNGAFSALLTALGFDVLRLGAAVLLGGPSKVIDHLTIEVALDQPYLVDVGFGESFTQPLLLNSRTSQDGGSGDYQFFDSSEGLTLTKLDGDIPTPQYRFRRVGHELTDFEAASVELRTNPELHWSNKPFATRLLGVGTDRVTLLKDRLKLTTAGKTTQTPVDEASWDAELSRWFGITP
;
A
#
# COMPACT_ATOMS: atom_id res chain seq x y z
N MET A 1 0.97 -3.05 20.31
CA MET A 1 1.68 -2.10 19.44
C MET A 1 1.78 -0.78 20.19
N ASP A 2 2.94 -0.13 20.13
CA ASP A 2 3.14 1.22 20.64
C ASP A 2 2.74 2.23 19.55
N VAL A 3 1.74 3.07 19.84
CA VAL A 3 1.21 4.07 18.89
C VAL A 3 2.26 5.14 18.61
N ASP A 4 2.94 5.64 19.64
CA ASP A 4 3.90 6.74 19.52
C ASP A 4 5.10 6.30 18.64
N GLN A 5 5.53 5.05 18.81
CA GLN A 5 6.59 4.48 17.97
C GLN A 5 6.17 4.38 16.49
N TYR A 6 4.91 3.99 16.22
CA TYR A 6 4.40 3.96 14.85
C TYR A 6 4.31 5.38 14.27
N LEU A 7 3.73 6.33 15.00
CA LEU A 7 3.64 7.72 14.56
C LEU A 7 5.03 8.31 14.26
N GLN A 8 6.02 8.01 15.11
CA GLN A 8 7.42 8.36 14.86
C GLN A 8 7.96 7.69 13.59
N ARG A 9 7.69 6.40 13.37
CA ARG A 9 8.12 5.66 12.17
C ARG A 9 7.60 6.31 10.89
N ILE A 10 6.37 6.83 10.90
CA ILE A 10 5.77 7.50 9.74
C ILE A 10 6.03 9.01 9.72
N GLY A 11 6.77 9.55 10.69
CA GLY A 11 7.06 10.99 10.78
C GLY A 11 5.83 11.86 11.03
N TYR A 12 4.79 11.32 11.67
CA TYR A 12 3.55 12.03 11.96
C TYR A 12 3.56 12.64 13.35
N ALA A 13 3.31 13.95 13.44
CA ALA A 13 3.24 14.71 14.69
C ALA A 13 1.97 15.57 14.79
N GLY A 14 0.95 15.25 13.99
CA GLY A 14 -0.33 15.94 13.97
C GLY A 14 -1.34 15.42 14.99
N PRO A 15 -2.59 15.92 14.95
CA PRO A 15 -3.69 15.46 15.79
C PRO A 15 -3.97 13.96 15.63
N THR A 16 -4.43 13.30 16.68
CA THR A 16 -4.69 11.84 16.66
C THR A 16 -6.18 11.50 16.76
N GLU A 17 -7.04 12.51 16.90
CA GLU A 17 -8.48 12.34 16.97
C GLU A 17 -9.04 11.78 15.65
N PRO A 18 -9.96 10.80 15.69
CA PRO A 18 -10.60 10.27 14.49
C PRO A 18 -11.35 11.34 13.69
N SER A 19 -10.75 11.75 12.59
CA SER A 19 -11.31 12.71 11.64
C SER A 19 -10.82 12.39 10.22
N LEU A 20 -11.49 12.91 9.20
CA LEU A 20 -11.05 12.74 7.82
C LEU A 20 -9.68 13.40 7.57
N GLU A 21 -9.43 14.55 8.20
CA GLU A 21 -8.15 15.26 8.11
C GLU A 21 -7.01 14.44 8.72
N THR A 22 -7.21 13.90 9.92
CA THR A 22 -6.26 12.99 10.58
C THR A 22 -6.02 11.75 9.73
N LEU A 23 -7.07 11.13 9.20
CA LEU A 23 -6.98 9.92 8.37
C LEU A 23 -6.16 10.17 7.10
N ALA A 24 -6.42 11.28 6.41
CA ALA A 24 -5.69 11.66 5.21
C ALA A 24 -4.22 11.93 5.50
N ALA A 25 -3.93 12.65 6.58
CA ALA A 25 -2.56 12.99 6.96
C ALA A 25 -1.77 11.74 7.40
N LEU A 26 -2.39 10.79 8.11
CA LEU A 26 -1.78 9.50 8.46
C LEU A 26 -1.49 8.64 7.21
N GLN A 27 -2.45 8.55 6.28
CA GLN A 27 -2.25 7.78 5.04
C GLN A 27 -1.10 8.36 4.23
N TYR A 28 -1.05 9.69 4.06
CA TYR A 28 0.01 10.37 3.34
C TYR A 28 1.38 10.20 4.02
N ALA A 29 1.44 10.36 5.34
CA ALA A 29 2.66 10.14 6.13
C ALA A 29 3.19 8.71 5.95
N HIS A 30 2.30 7.71 5.97
CA HIS A 30 2.69 6.32 5.75
C HIS A 30 3.25 6.10 4.33
N LEU A 31 2.56 6.57 3.28
CA LEU A 31 2.96 6.40 1.88
C LEU A 31 4.29 7.09 1.52
N THR A 32 4.67 8.13 2.25
CA THR A 32 5.90 8.90 2.02
C THR A 32 7.12 8.34 2.78
N THR A 33 6.90 7.53 3.82
CA THR A 33 7.96 7.07 4.73
C THR A 33 8.14 5.55 4.78
N VAL A 34 7.08 4.76 4.59
CA VAL A 34 7.11 3.31 4.62
C VAL A 34 7.03 2.78 3.19
N PRO A 35 8.09 2.14 2.67
CA PRO A 35 8.09 1.67 1.30
C PRO A 35 7.24 0.43 1.09
N PHE A 36 6.68 0.34 -0.10
CA PHE A 36 6.14 -0.89 -0.65
C PHE A 36 7.29 -1.69 -1.29
N GLU A 37 7.53 -2.89 -0.79
CA GLU A 37 8.68 -3.74 -1.16
C GLU A 37 8.35 -5.24 -1.03
N ASN A 38 9.14 -6.09 -1.70
CA ASN A 38 8.98 -7.54 -1.70
C ASN A 38 10.26 -8.29 -1.31
N LEU A 39 11.16 -7.69 -0.54
CA LEU A 39 12.50 -8.23 -0.29
C LEU A 39 12.44 -9.54 0.49
N ASP A 40 11.58 -9.63 1.51
CA ASP A 40 11.43 -10.87 2.28
C ASP A 40 10.89 -12.02 1.40
N VAL A 41 10.06 -11.70 0.40
CA VAL A 41 9.56 -12.68 -0.58
C VAL A 41 10.73 -13.19 -1.43
N VAL A 42 11.52 -12.28 -1.99
CA VAL A 42 12.67 -12.61 -2.85
C VAL A 42 13.75 -13.37 -2.08
N HIS A 43 13.96 -13.05 -0.80
CA HIS A 43 14.90 -13.74 0.08
C HIS A 43 14.34 -15.04 0.69
N GLY A 44 13.07 -15.36 0.44
CA GLY A 44 12.47 -16.61 0.90
C GLY A 44 12.34 -16.72 2.42
N VAL A 45 12.04 -15.61 3.10
CA VAL A 45 11.88 -15.59 4.56
C VAL A 45 10.70 -16.48 4.97
N ALA A 46 10.99 -17.58 5.65
CA ALA A 46 10.01 -18.62 5.96
C ALA A 46 8.98 -18.18 7.02
N GLU A 47 9.37 -17.21 7.85
CA GLU A 47 8.61 -16.66 8.98
C GLU A 47 7.58 -15.61 8.57
N MET A 48 7.53 -15.19 7.30
CA MET A 48 6.54 -14.22 6.83
C MET A 48 5.11 -14.65 7.15
N ARG A 49 4.32 -13.78 7.77
CA ARG A 49 2.90 -14.00 8.10
C ARG A 49 2.09 -12.73 7.82
N THR A 50 0.77 -12.86 7.70
CA THR A 50 -0.12 -11.69 7.61
C THR A 50 -0.47 -11.08 8.97
N SER A 51 -0.10 -11.73 10.08
CA SER A 51 -0.46 -11.35 11.44
C SER A 51 0.24 -10.07 11.94
N LEU A 52 -0.36 -9.41 12.95
CA LEU A 52 0.15 -8.15 13.48
C LEU A 52 1.46 -8.30 14.26
N ASP A 53 1.70 -9.45 14.89
CA ASP A 53 2.96 -9.79 15.56
C ASP A 53 4.14 -9.93 14.57
N TRP A 54 3.85 -10.12 13.28
CA TRP A 54 4.85 -10.04 12.21
C TRP A 54 4.93 -8.64 11.60
N SER A 55 3.80 -8.12 11.13
CA SER A 55 3.78 -6.91 10.29
C SER A 55 4.15 -5.64 11.05
N VAL A 56 3.68 -5.47 12.29
CA VAL A 56 3.96 -4.26 13.08
C VAL A 56 5.44 -4.16 13.46
N PRO A 57 6.10 -5.18 14.07
CA PRO A 57 7.52 -5.11 14.35
C PRO A 57 8.39 -4.96 13.10
N LYS A 58 7.97 -5.53 11.96
CA LYS A 58 8.65 -5.32 10.67
C LYS A 58 8.66 -3.85 10.27
N VAL A 59 7.48 -3.24 10.19
CA VAL A 59 7.31 -1.88 9.69
C VAL A 59 7.91 -0.87 10.67
N VAL A 60 7.62 -1.04 11.97
CA VAL A 60 7.92 -0.05 13.01
C VAL A 60 9.31 -0.24 13.60
N GLU A 61 9.58 -1.38 14.23
CA GLU A 61 10.82 -1.61 14.99
C GLU A 61 12.03 -1.83 14.08
N ARG A 62 11.85 -2.63 13.01
CA ARG A 62 12.92 -2.90 12.03
C ARG A 62 13.05 -1.82 10.96
N GLY A 63 12.14 -0.83 10.93
CA GLY A 63 12.14 0.23 9.94
C GLY A 63 11.93 -0.25 8.50
N ARG A 64 11.47 -1.48 8.28
CA ARG A 64 11.28 -2.08 6.96
C ARG A 64 10.01 -1.56 6.29
N GLY A 65 9.84 -1.94 5.02
CA GLY A 65 8.59 -1.80 4.31
C GLY A 65 7.78 -3.09 4.38
N GLY A 66 7.04 -3.36 3.32
CA GLY A 66 6.36 -4.62 3.10
C GLY A 66 5.45 -4.57 1.89
N TRP A 67 4.66 -5.62 1.70
CA TRP A 67 3.59 -5.69 0.71
C TRP A 67 2.20 -5.45 1.31
N CYS A 68 1.14 -5.60 0.51
CA CYS A 68 -0.22 -5.17 0.87
C CYS A 68 -0.71 -5.70 2.22
N PHE A 69 -0.50 -6.99 2.52
CA PHE A 69 -0.93 -7.59 3.79
C PHE A 69 -0.19 -7.04 5.00
N GLU A 70 1.09 -6.72 4.84
CA GLU A 70 1.91 -6.18 5.94
C GLU A 70 1.59 -4.70 6.14
N LEU A 71 1.54 -3.91 5.06
CA LEU A 71 1.34 -2.47 5.15
C LEU A 71 -0.08 -2.12 5.59
N ASN A 72 -1.10 -2.66 4.91
CA ASN A 72 -2.49 -2.40 5.30
C ASN A 72 -2.85 -3.12 6.60
N GLY A 73 -2.19 -4.24 6.94
CA GLY A 73 -2.35 -4.89 8.24
C GLY A 73 -1.86 -4.00 9.39
N ALA A 74 -0.60 -3.57 9.32
CA ALA A 74 0.00 -2.69 10.32
C ALA A 74 -0.72 -1.34 10.41
N PHE A 75 -1.09 -0.75 9.27
CA PHE A 75 -1.81 0.52 9.25
C PHE A 75 -3.23 0.39 9.81
N SER A 76 -3.94 -0.71 9.54
CA SER A 76 -5.25 -0.97 10.17
C SER A 76 -5.13 -1.03 11.69
N ALA A 77 -4.05 -1.63 12.22
CA ALA A 77 -3.81 -1.68 13.66
C ALA A 77 -3.55 -0.30 14.27
N LEU A 78 -2.79 0.56 13.56
CA LEU A 78 -2.62 1.97 13.96
C LEU A 78 -3.96 2.69 14.03
N LEU A 79 -4.75 2.64 12.96
CA LEU A 79 -6.05 3.32 12.90
C LEU A 79 -7.00 2.84 14.01
N THR A 80 -7.10 1.53 14.24
CA THR A 80 -7.89 0.98 15.35
C THR A 80 -7.40 1.48 16.71
N ALA A 81 -6.08 1.53 16.94
CA ALA A 81 -5.51 2.00 18.21
C ALA A 81 -5.77 3.51 18.44
N LEU A 82 -5.91 4.29 17.38
CA LEU A 82 -6.30 5.70 17.42
C LEU A 82 -7.83 5.92 17.56
N GLY A 83 -8.62 4.85 17.56
CA GLY A 83 -10.07 4.90 17.76
C GLY A 83 -10.90 5.06 16.48
N PHE A 84 -10.30 4.87 15.30
CA PHE A 84 -11.07 4.74 14.06
C PHE A 84 -11.85 3.41 14.02
N ASP A 85 -13.03 3.43 13.42
CA ASP A 85 -13.78 2.22 13.08
C ASP A 85 -13.27 1.66 11.75
N VAL A 86 -12.69 0.46 11.79
CA VAL A 86 -11.85 -0.09 10.71
C VAL A 86 -12.38 -1.44 10.27
N LEU A 87 -12.60 -1.57 8.96
CA LEU A 87 -12.95 -2.82 8.31
C LEU A 87 -11.87 -3.19 7.28
N ARG A 88 -11.24 -4.36 7.45
CA ARG A 88 -10.29 -4.90 6.48
C ARG A 88 -11.05 -5.57 5.32
N LEU A 89 -10.71 -5.22 4.10
CA LEU A 89 -11.39 -5.69 2.89
C LEU A 89 -10.45 -6.53 2.01
N GLY A 90 -10.99 -7.60 1.43
CA GLY A 90 -10.32 -8.38 0.40
C GLY A 90 -10.63 -7.87 -1.00
N ALA A 91 -9.60 -7.67 -1.80
CA ALA A 91 -9.69 -7.18 -3.17
C ALA A 91 -8.94 -8.10 -4.16
N ALA A 92 -9.44 -8.14 -5.39
CA ALA A 92 -8.79 -8.75 -6.54
C ALA A 92 -8.11 -7.68 -7.38
N VAL A 93 -6.79 -7.79 -7.57
CA VAL A 93 -6.03 -6.88 -8.44
C VAL A 93 -6.44 -7.10 -9.90
N LEU A 94 -6.67 -6.00 -10.63
CA LEU A 94 -7.08 -6.00 -12.04
C LEU A 94 -5.99 -5.45 -12.97
N LEU A 95 -4.82 -5.09 -12.42
CA LEU A 95 -3.64 -4.74 -13.20
C LEU A 95 -3.18 -5.97 -13.99
N GLY A 96 -3.30 -5.93 -15.32
CA GLY A 96 -2.97 -7.06 -16.19
C GLY A 96 -4.18 -7.88 -16.66
N GLY A 97 -5.39 -7.56 -16.22
CA GLY A 97 -6.63 -8.12 -16.75
C GLY A 97 -7.63 -8.56 -15.68
N PRO A 98 -8.78 -9.15 -16.10
CA PRO A 98 -9.78 -9.63 -15.15
C PRO A 98 -9.25 -10.74 -14.24
N SER A 99 -9.31 -10.51 -12.92
CA SER A 99 -9.00 -11.52 -11.89
C SER A 99 -10.21 -11.79 -11.01
N LYS A 100 -10.25 -12.97 -10.38
CA LYS A 100 -11.16 -13.33 -9.28
C LYS A 100 -10.42 -13.70 -8.00
N VAL A 101 -9.08 -13.74 -8.05
CA VAL A 101 -8.23 -14.10 -6.92
C VAL A 101 -8.24 -12.91 -5.96
N ILE A 102 -8.53 -13.17 -4.68
CA ILE A 102 -8.40 -12.15 -3.63
C ILE A 102 -6.96 -12.18 -3.14
N ASP A 103 -6.16 -11.25 -3.66
CA ASP A 103 -4.71 -11.16 -3.49
C ASP A 103 -4.25 -9.79 -2.97
N HIS A 104 -5.20 -8.93 -2.61
CA HIS A 104 -4.94 -7.61 -2.03
C HIS A 104 -5.79 -7.37 -0.78
N LEU A 105 -5.16 -6.79 0.24
CA LEU A 105 -5.82 -6.26 1.43
C LEU A 105 -5.94 -4.75 1.25
N THR A 106 -7.12 -4.18 1.48
CA THR A 106 -7.36 -2.73 1.57
C THR A 106 -8.24 -2.43 2.78
N ILE A 107 -8.46 -1.16 3.12
CA ILE A 107 -9.11 -0.76 4.37
C ILE A 107 -10.32 0.12 4.06
N GLU A 108 -11.44 -0.16 4.72
CA GLU A 108 -12.53 0.78 4.88
C GLU A 108 -12.49 1.37 6.29
N VAL A 109 -12.66 2.70 6.38
CA VAL A 109 -12.76 3.42 7.65
C VAL A 109 -14.12 4.10 7.71
N ALA A 110 -14.90 3.82 8.76
CA ALA A 110 -16.17 4.47 9.00
C ALA A 110 -15.98 5.74 9.85
N LEU A 111 -16.38 6.88 9.31
CA LEU A 111 -16.48 8.17 9.99
C LEU A 111 -17.94 8.65 9.93
N ASP A 112 -18.19 9.86 9.45
CA ASP A 112 -19.51 10.30 9.00
C ASP A 112 -19.99 9.52 7.77
N GLN A 113 -19.03 9.07 6.96
CA GLN A 113 -19.24 8.23 5.78
C GLN A 113 -18.11 7.17 5.68
N PRO A 114 -18.29 6.11 4.88
CA PRO A 114 -17.25 5.10 4.68
C PRO A 114 -16.21 5.58 3.67
N TYR A 115 -14.94 5.50 4.03
CA TYR A 115 -13.81 5.86 3.19
C TYR A 115 -12.93 4.66 2.88
N LEU A 116 -12.48 4.53 1.63
CA LEU A 116 -11.45 3.58 1.23
C LEU A 116 -10.08 4.18 1.50
N VAL A 117 -9.22 3.38 2.13
CA VAL A 117 -7.88 3.75 2.57
C VAL A 117 -6.93 2.63 2.17
N ASP A 118 -5.78 2.99 1.60
CA ASP A 118 -4.81 2.02 1.13
C ASP A 118 -3.39 2.60 1.18
N VAL A 119 -2.50 1.90 1.88
CA VAL A 119 -1.07 2.19 1.96
C VAL A 119 -0.21 1.06 1.37
N GLY A 120 -0.84 0.06 0.75
CA GLY A 120 -0.23 -1.22 0.39
C GLY A 120 -0.36 -1.61 -1.09
N PHE A 121 -0.87 -0.74 -1.97
CA PHE A 121 -1.04 -1.02 -3.41
C PHE A 121 0.12 -0.52 -4.29
N GLY A 122 1.14 0.12 -3.71
CA GLY A 122 2.26 0.70 -4.45
C GLY A 122 1.94 2.07 -5.03
N GLU A 123 1.62 2.16 -6.33
CA GLU A 123 1.16 3.41 -6.96
C GLU A 123 -0.37 3.48 -6.92
N SER A 124 -0.89 4.30 -6.02
CA SER A 124 -2.32 4.44 -5.76
C SER A 124 -2.69 5.86 -5.33
N PHE A 125 -3.95 6.06 -4.95
CA PHE A 125 -4.43 7.27 -4.29
C PHE A 125 -3.70 7.51 -2.96
N THR A 126 -3.56 8.77 -2.59
CA THR A 126 -2.78 9.24 -1.45
C THR A 126 -3.61 9.91 -0.37
N GLN A 127 -4.94 9.93 -0.56
CA GLN A 127 -5.91 10.40 0.42
C GLN A 127 -7.19 9.55 0.37
N PRO A 128 -7.97 9.47 1.46
CA PRO A 128 -9.12 8.59 1.56
C PRO A 128 -10.19 8.90 0.50
N LEU A 129 -10.75 7.86 -0.12
CA LEU A 129 -11.77 7.99 -1.16
C LEU A 129 -13.17 7.66 -0.61
N LEU A 130 -14.17 8.49 -0.89
CA LEU A 130 -15.51 8.26 -0.38
C LEU A 130 -16.17 7.07 -1.11
N LEU A 131 -16.44 5.97 -0.38
CA LEU A 131 -16.92 4.69 -0.95
C LEU A 131 -18.34 4.76 -1.52
N ASN A 132 -19.15 5.66 -1.00
CA ASN A 132 -20.54 5.82 -1.43
C ASN A 132 -20.67 6.75 -2.65
N SER A 133 -19.60 7.44 -3.05
CA SER A 133 -19.60 8.24 -4.27
C SER A 133 -19.41 7.36 -5.51
N ARG A 134 -20.07 7.74 -6.61
CA ARG A 134 -19.86 7.18 -7.96
C ARG A 134 -19.36 8.22 -8.95
N THR A 135 -19.09 9.43 -8.49
CA THR A 135 -18.48 10.48 -9.31
C THR A 135 -16.96 10.36 -9.26
N SER A 136 -16.29 11.00 -10.23
CA SER A 136 -14.86 11.26 -10.11
C SER A 136 -14.57 12.02 -8.81
N GLN A 137 -13.47 11.67 -8.17
CA GLN A 137 -12.99 12.28 -6.94
C GLN A 137 -11.46 12.29 -6.93
N ASP A 138 -10.89 13.40 -6.48
CA ASP A 138 -9.45 13.59 -6.40
C ASP A 138 -8.87 12.62 -5.35
N GLY A 139 -7.99 11.73 -5.79
CA GLY A 139 -7.24 10.83 -4.92
C GLY A 139 -5.85 11.33 -4.57
N GLY A 140 -5.52 12.59 -4.83
CA GLY A 140 -4.23 13.23 -4.56
C GLY A 140 -3.12 12.83 -5.55
N SER A 141 -3.22 11.65 -6.16
CA SER A 141 -2.33 11.19 -7.25
C SER A 141 -2.97 11.14 -8.64
N GLY A 142 -4.16 11.71 -8.75
CA GLY A 142 -5.02 11.66 -9.92
C GLY A 142 -6.47 11.42 -9.49
N ASP A 143 -7.36 11.43 -10.47
CA ASP A 143 -8.77 11.22 -10.25
C ASP A 143 -9.10 9.73 -10.19
N TYR A 144 -9.98 9.37 -9.25
CA TYR A 144 -10.46 8.00 -9.07
C TYR A 144 -11.98 7.97 -9.07
N GLN A 145 -12.53 6.83 -9.49
CA GLN A 145 -13.97 6.60 -9.53
C GLN A 145 -14.29 5.17 -9.15
N PHE A 146 -15.44 4.98 -8.51
CA PHE A 146 -15.99 3.66 -8.21
C PHE A 146 -17.08 3.30 -9.21
N PHE A 147 -17.00 2.07 -9.71
CA PHE A 147 -18.03 1.46 -10.57
C PHE A 147 -18.63 0.23 -9.89
N ASP A 148 -19.95 0.16 -9.86
CA ASP A 148 -20.65 -1.03 -9.39
C ASP A 148 -20.50 -2.18 -10.39
N SER A 149 -20.38 -3.40 -9.86
CA SER A 149 -20.39 -4.64 -10.63
C SER A 149 -21.15 -5.72 -9.85
N SER A 150 -21.54 -6.80 -10.53
CA SER A 150 -22.16 -7.96 -9.87
C SER A 150 -21.26 -8.60 -8.80
N GLU A 151 -19.95 -8.35 -8.88
CA GLU A 151 -18.95 -8.92 -7.98
C GLU A 151 -18.48 -7.94 -6.88
N GLY A 152 -19.06 -6.74 -6.80
CA GLY A 152 -18.70 -5.70 -5.83
C GLY A 152 -18.35 -4.36 -6.47
N LEU A 153 -17.54 -3.56 -5.79
CA LEU A 153 -17.06 -2.25 -6.27
C LEU A 153 -15.73 -2.40 -6.97
N THR A 154 -15.58 -1.76 -8.13
CA THR A 154 -14.31 -1.64 -8.84
C THR A 154 -13.77 -0.23 -8.67
N LEU A 155 -12.57 -0.12 -8.11
CA LEU A 155 -11.80 1.13 -8.11
C LEU A 155 -11.12 1.30 -9.47
N THR A 156 -11.27 2.48 -10.06
CA THR A 156 -10.57 2.87 -11.29
C THR A 156 -9.80 4.16 -11.08
N LYS A 157 -8.61 4.28 -11.68
CA LYS A 157 -7.89 5.55 -11.86
C LYS A 157 -8.23 6.09 -13.24
N LEU A 158 -8.52 7.39 -13.34
CA LEU A 158 -8.84 8.03 -14.62
C LEU A 158 -7.56 8.53 -15.30
N ASP A 159 -7.40 8.22 -16.59
CA ASP A 159 -6.45 8.86 -17.49
C ASP A 159 -7.24 9.75 -18.47
N GLY A 160 -7.34 11.05 -18.13
CA GLY A 160 -8.37 11.91 -18.68
C GLY A 160 -9.76 11.38 -18.29
N ASP A 161 -10.59 11.05 -19.29
CA ASP A 161 -11.93 10.47 -19.07
C ASP A 161 -11.93 8.93 -19.16
N ILE A 162 -10.77 8.29 -19.33
CA ILE A 162 -10.68 6.84 -19.55
C ILE A 162 -10.42 6.13 -18.21
N PRO A 163 -11.38 5.33 -17.68
CA PRO A 163 -11.19 4.60 -16.44
C PRO A 163 -10.30 3.38 -16.64
N THR A 164 -9.21 3.30 -15.89
CA THR A 164 -8.31 2.15 -15.83
C THR A 164 -8.54 1.37 -14.52
N PRO A 165 -9.04 0.12 -14.57
CA PRO A 165 -9.30 -0.68 -13.37
C PRO A 165 -8.04 -0.93 -12.55
N GLN A 166 -8.14 -0.73 -11.23
CA GLN A 166 -7.07 -0.98 -10.26
C GLN A 166 -7.31 -2.31 -9.55
N TYR A 167 -8.40 -2.39 -8.78
CA TYR A 167 -8.83 -3.59 -8.09
C TYR A 167 -10.34 -3.60 -7.83
N ARG A 168 -10.88 -4.78 -7.55
CA ARG A 168 -12.30 -4.98 -7.23
C ARG A 168 -12.46 -5.67 -5.88
N PHE A 169 -13.42 -5.21 -5.07
CA PHE A 169 -13.64 -5.71 -3.72
C PHE A 169 -15.13 -5.74 -3.35
N ARG A 170 -15.45 -6.52 -2.32
CA ARG A 170 -16.73 -6.43 -1.61
C ARG A 170 -16.49 -5.79 -0.25
N ARG A 171 -17.51 -5.09 0.26
CA ARG A 171 -17.48 -4.50 1.62
C ARG A 171 -17.83 -5.58 2.66
N VAL A 172 -16.95 -6.58 2.76
CA VAL A 172 -17.04 -7.69 3.71
C VAL A 172 -15.76 -7.69 4.53
N GLY A 173 -15.91 -7.73 5.85
CA GLY A 173 -14.80 -7.75 6.79
C GLY A 173 -14.03 -9.05 6.76
N HIS A 174 -12.71 -8.95 6.84
CA HIS A 174 -11.79 -10.07 6.90
C HIS A 174 -10.83 -9.97 8.09
N GLU A 175 -10.49 -11.12 8.65
CA GLU A 175 -9.35 -11.21 9.56
C GLU A 175 -8.05 -11.33 8.79
N LEU A 176 -6.93 -10.89 9.39
CA LEU A 176 -5.63 -10.97 8.72
C LEU A 176 -5.27 -12.41 8.34
N THR A 177 -5.67 -13.39 9.15
CA THR A 177 -5.47 -14.81 8.89
C THR A 177 -6.20 -15.30 7.63
N ASP A 178 -7.27 -14.63 7.20
CA ASP A 178 -7.99 -15.00 5.97
C ASP A 178 -7.13 -14.79 4.72
N PHE A 179 -6.12 -13.92 4.81
CA PHE A 179 -5.20 -13.61 3.73
C PHE A 179 -3.96 -14.51 3.69
N GLU A 180 -3.74 -15.38 4.68
CA GLU A 180 -2.50 -16.17 4.78
C GLU A 180 -2.35 -17.12 3.58
N ALA A 181 -3.44 -17.74 3.11
CA ALA A 181 -3.42 -18.59 1.92
C ALA A 181 -3.02 -17.80 0.65
N ALA A 182 -3.56 -16.60 0.47
CA ALA A 182 -3.22 -15.72 -0.65
C ALA A 182 -1.76 -15.23 -0.56
N SER A 183 -1.31 -14.89 0.64
CA SER A 183 0.09 -14.55 0.94
C SER A 183 1.06 -15.68 0.57
N VAL A 184 0.73 -16.93 0.93
CA VAL A 184 1.52 -18.12 0.55
C VAL A 184 1.57 -18.30 -0.96
N GLU A 185 0.44 -18.19 -1.66
CA GLU A 185 0.39 -18.31 -3.11
C GLU A 185 1.28 -17.24 -3.77
N LEU A 186 1.12 -15.98 -3.38
CA LEU A 186 1.88 -14.86 -3.94
C LEU A 186 3.40 -14.97 -3.75
N ARG A 187 3.86 -15.55 -2.62
CA ARG A 187 5.31 -15.72 -2.37
C ARG A 187 5.92 -16.99 -2.95
N THR A 188 5.14 -18.04 -3.13
CA THR A 188 5.66 -19.36 -3.55
C THR A 188 5.43 -19.69 -5.01
N ASN A 189 4.46 -19.06 -5.68
CA ASN A 189 4.17 -19.35 -7.08
C ASN A 189 5.29 -18.80 -8.01
N PRO A 190 6.04 -19.67 -8.71
CA PRO A 190 7.15 -19.25 -9.56
C PRO A 190 6.72 -18.57 -10.86
N GLU A 191 5.44 -18.68 -11.25
CA GLU A 191 4.90 -18.02 -12.44
C GLU A 191 4.64 -16.52 -12.19
N LEU A 192 4.52 -16.11 -10.93
CA LEU A 192 4.34 -14.71 -10.56
C LEU A 192 5.68 -13.99 -10.60
N HIS A 193 5.78 -12.93 -11.42
CA HIS A 193 6.96 -12.07 -11.51
C HIS A 193 7.37 -11.43 -10.18
N TRP A 194 6.46 -11.41 -9.21
CA TRP A 194 6.63 -10.82 -7.88
C TRP A 194 7.66 -11.54 -7.02
N SER A 195 7.87 -12.85 -7.22
CA SER A 195 8.68 -13.66 -6.30
C SER A 195 10.19 -13.67 -6.61
N ASN A 196 10.63 -13.12 -7.75
CA ASN A 196 12.02 -13.24 -8.21
C ASN A 196 12.69 -11.93 -8.66
N LYS A 197 12.00 -10.79 -8.58
CA LYS A 197 12.55 -9.46 -8.91
C LYS A 197 12.37 -8.53 -7.71
N PRO A 198 13.45 -8.16 -7.00
CA PRO A 198 13.34 -7.24 -5.89
C PRO A 198 12.93 -5.85 -6.39
N PHE A 199 12.09 -5.19 -5.62
CA PHE A 199 11.80 -3.78 -5.79
C PHE A 199 11.48 -3.11 -4.46
N ALA A 200 11.59 -1.78 -4.46
CA ALA A 200 11.05 -0.92 -3.41
C ALA A 200 10.51 0.37 -4.04
N THR A 201 9.38 0.89 -3.54
CA THR A 201 8.80 2.15 -4.02
C THR A 201 8.14 2.92 -2.88
N ARG A 202 8.22 4.27 -2.94
CA ARG A 202 7.52 5.18 -2.03
C ARG A 202 7.34 6.56 -2.65
N LEU A 203 6.43 7.34 -2.07
CA LEU A 203 6.31 8.77 -2.41
C LEU A 203 7.46 9.59 -1.80
N LEU A 204 7.82 10.67 -2.47
CA LEU A 204 8.88 11.60 -2.04
C LEU A 204 8.36 12.84 -1.29
N GLY A 205 7.06 12.90 -0.98
CA GLY A 205 6.45 13.98 -0.18
C GLY A 205 6.17 15.28 -0.94
N VAL A 206 6.46 15.34 -2.24
CA VAL A 206 6.13 16.49 -3.11
C VAL A 206 5.14 16.04 -4.17
N GLY A 207 3.85 16.37 -3.99
CA GLY A 207 2.80 15.94 -4.91
C GLY A 207 2.79 14.43 -5.12
N THR A 208 2.97 14.01 -6.38
CA THR A 208 3.00 12.60 -6.80
C THR A 208 4.41 12.05 -7.05
N ASP A 209 5.43 12.81 -6.67
CA ASP A 209 6.82 12.43 -6.88
C ASP A 209 7.12 11.10 -6.19
N ARG A 210 7.83 10.22 -6.90
CA ARG A 210 8.02 8.83 -6.50
C ARG A 210 9.41 8.34 -6.86
N VAL A 211 9.98 7.56 -5.97
CA VAL A 211 11.17 6.75 -6.24
C VAL A 211 10.76 5.28 -6.32
N THR A 212 11.28 4.58 -7.32
CA THR A 212 11.12 3.13 -7.45
C THR A 212 12.47 2.51 -7.80
N LEU A 213 13.00 1.69 -6.91
CA LEU A 213 14.17 0.86 -7.17
C LEU A 213 13.67 -0.49 -7.68
N LEU A 214 14.08 -0.86 -8.89
CA LEU A 214 13.90 -2.18 -9.48
C LEU A 214 15.23 -2.94 -9.44
N LYS A 215 15.22 -4.22 -9.80
CA LYS A 215 16.43 -5.06 -9.87
C LYS A 215 17.61 -4.43 -10.61
N ASP A 216 17.35 -3.72 -11.72
CA ASP A 216 18.37 -3.27 -12.67
C ASP A 216 18.38 -1.75 -12.91
N ARG A 217 17.51 -0.99 -12.23
CA ARG A 217 17.37 0.46 -12.42
C ARG A 217 16.66 1.15 -11.28
N LEU A 218 17.00 2.42 -11.08
CA LEU A 218 16.25 3.38 -10.27
C LEU A 218 15.37 4.21 -11.20
N LYS A 219 14.09 4.33 -10.86
CA LYS A 219 13.15 5.26 -11.51
C LYS A 219 12.85 6.40 -10.54
N LEU A 220 12.99 7.64 -11.04
CA LEU A 220 12.60 8.84 -10.32
C LEU A 220 11.55 9.58 -11.13
N THR A 221 10.35 9.69 -10.58
CA THR A 221 9.28 10.53 -11.12
C THR A 221 9.23 11.82 -10.32
N THR A 222 9.46 12.95 -10.99
CA THR A 222 9.40 14.29 -10.40
C THR A 222 8.64 15.24 -11.31
N ALA A 223 7.65 15.96 -10.79
CA ALA A 223 6.84 16.91 -11.54
C ALA A 223 6.30 16.32 -12.87
N GLY A 224 5.79 15.08 -12.80
CA GLY A 224 5.24 14.35 -13.95
C GLY A 224 6.26 13.78 -14.95
N LYS A 225 7.56 13.98 -14.73
CA LYS A 225 8.63 13.45 -15.60
C LYS A 225 9.32 12.28 -14.92
N THR A 226 9.42 11.15 -15.63
CA THR A 226 10.16 9.98 -15.16
C THR A 226 11.54 9.92 -15.80
N THR A 227 12.57 9.81 -14.96
CA THR A 227 13.94 9.47 -15.36
C THR A 227 14.29 8.07 -14.87
N GLN A 228 15.18 7.39 -15.60
CA GLN A 228 15.65 6.06 -15.23
C GLN A 228 17.18 6.01 -15.30
N THR A 229 17.79 5.44 -14.27
CA THR A 229 19.24 5.26 -14.20
C THR A 229 19.52 3.77 -13.95
N PRO A 230 20.39 3.12 -14.75
CA PRO A 230 20.81 1.75 -14.48
C PRO A 230 21.41 1.63 -13.07
N VAL A 231 21.10 0.53 -12.38
CA VAL A 231 21.68 0.17 -11.09
C VAL A 231 22.21 -1.24 -11.22
N ASP A 232 23.50 -1.42 -10.95
CA ASP A 232 24.11 -2.75 -10.89
C ASP A 232 23.90 -3.40 -9.53
N GLU A 233 24.15 -4.71 -9.47
CA GLU A 233 23.98 -5.50 -8.25
C GLU A 233 24.85 -4.99 -7.10
N ALA A 234 26.07 -4.51 -7.39
CA ALA A 234 26.99 -3.99 -6.38
C ALA A 234 26.53 -2.67 -5.74
N SER A 235 25.69 -1.90 -6.44
CA SER A 235 25.17 -0.61 -5.96
C SER A 235 23.74 -0.70 -5.42
N TRP A 236 23.06 -1.84 -5.59
CA TRP A 236 21.64 -1.97 -5.29
C TRP A 236 21.32 -1.73 -3.82
N ASP A 237 22.08 -2.33 -2.91
CA ASP A 237 21.91 -2.16 -1.46
C ASP A 237 22.17 -0.72 -1.01
N ALA A 238 23.13 -0.04 -1.65
CA ALA A 238 23.44 1.36 -1.37
C ALA A 238 22.29 2.28 -1.78
N GLU A 239 21.66 2.03 -2.94
CA GLU A 239 20.47 2.76 -3.38
C GLU A 239 19.25 2.42 -2.51
N LEU A 240 19.10 1.17 -2.07
CA LEU A 240 18.03 0.78 -1.15
C LEU A 240 18.15 1.56 0.17
N SER A 241 19.34 1.59 0.77
CA SER A 241 19.61 2.32 2.00
C SER A 241 19.40 3.83 1.81
N ARG A 242 19.95 4.41 0.74
CA ARG A 242 19.85 5.83 0.43
C ARG A 242 18.41 6.31 0.28
N TRP A 243 17.59 5.59 -0.49
CA TRP A 243 16.26 6.06 -0.86
C TRP A 243 15.18 5.61 0.12
N PHE A 244 15.36 4.49 0.79
CA PHE A 244 14.32 3.87 1.61
C PHE A 244 14.71 3.68 3.07
N GLY A 245 15.97 3.95 3.45
CA GLY A 245 16.43 3.74 4.82
C GLY A 245 16.46 2.27 5.24
N ILE A 246 16.39 1.34 4.28
CA ILE A 246 16.39 -0.09 4.53
C ILE A 246 17.82 -0.63 4.37
N THR A 247 18.26 -1.41 5.34
CA THR A 247 19.42 -2.30 5.18
C THR A 247 18.90 -3.70 4.82
N PRO A 248 19.50 -4.38 3.81
CA PRO A 248 19.12 -5.74 3.41
C PRO A 248 19.14 -6.74 4.57
#